data_AF-A0A966DNU5-F1
#
_entry.id   AF-A0A966DNU5-F1
#
_cell.length_a   1.000
_cell.length_b   1.000
_cell.length_c   1.000
_cell.angle_alpha   90.00
_cell.angle_beta   90.00
_cell.angle_gamma   90.00
#
_symmetry.space_group_name_H-M   'P 1'
#
loop_
_entity.id
_entity.type
_entity.pdbx_description
1 polymer ?
#
loop_
_entity_poly.entity_id
_entity_poly.type
_entity_poly.pdbx_seq_one_letter_code
_entity_poly.pdbx_strand_id
1 'polypeptide(L)'
;MDKIDQVKQLVSEINRLHRDFSGDYFETGVIEKINLSRTIQHIPVAHIYQYRLTLHESINDYLMTADIEIKYFYRVKTRESIDDKIARFSTREDQYPVNNWLNDIFGARIILTAGEIKSIMDLLDDWQDALSLKNWYLRDKEGYRGLHVYFKNKSNFYFPWELQIWDIEDIQRNIENHEKFKRNFM
;
A
#
# COMPACT_ATOMS: atom_id res chain seq x y z
N MET A 1 12.77 -19.94 -9.07
CA MET A 1 13.25 -18.54 -9.22
C MET A 1 13.99 -18.14 -7.95
N ASP A 2 15.04 -17.32 -8.01
CA ASP A 2 15.70 -16.83 -6.79
C ASP A 2 14.74 -15.93 -5.99
N LYS A 3 14.92 -15.79 -4.67
CA LYS A 3 14.01 -15.00 -3.83
C LYS A 3 13.92 -13.55 -4.30
N ILE A 4 15.05 -12.96 -4.70
CA ILE A 4 15.11 -11.59 -5.18
C ILE A 4 14.24 -11.42 -6.44
N ASP A 5 14.33 -12.36 -7.37
CA ASP A 5 13.53 -12.38 -8.59
C ASP A 5 12.03 -12.53 -8.28
N GLN A 6 11.66 -13.38 -7.30
CA GLN A 6 10.27 -13.51 -6.85
C GLN A 6 9.74 -12.22 -6.23
N VAL A 7 10.55 -11.48 -5.47
CA VAL A 7 10.17 -10.17 -4.93
C VAL A 7 10.01 -9.15 -6.04
N LYS A 8 10.91 -9.15 -7.03
CA LYS A 8 10.81 -8.27 -8.21
C LYS A 8 9.55 -8.56 -9.03
N GLN A 9 9.21 -9.84 -9.21
CA GLN A 9 7.97 -10.28 -9.84
C GLN A 9 6.76 -9.74 -9.06
N LEU A 10 6.72 -9.94 -7.74
CA LEU A 10 5.66 -9.39 -6.89
C LEU A 10 5.51 -7.87 -7.03
N VAL A 11 6.62 -7.12 -6.96
CA VAL A 11 6.60 -5.65 -7.10
C VAL A 11 6.04 -5.25 -8.48
N SER A 12 6.44 -5.96 -9.53
CA SER A 12 5.97 -5.72 -10.89
C SER A 12 4.48 -6.01 -11.02
N GLU A 13 4.01 -7.14 -10.46
CA GLU A 13 2.60 -7.52 -10.45
C GLU A 13 1.76 -6.54 -9.65
N ILE A 14 2.16 -6.14 -8.44
CA ILE A 14 1.44 -5.12 -7.65
C ILE A 14 1.26 -3.84 -8.47
N ASN A 15 2.30 -3.41 -9.19
CA ASN A 15 2.22 -2.20 -10.02
C ASN A 15 1.30 -2.37 -11.24
N ARG A 16 1.34 -3.56 -11.88
CA ARG A 16 0.43 -3.94 -12.97
C ARG A 16 -1.02 -3.97 -12.49
N LEU A 17 -1.31 -4.70 -11.42
CA LEU A 17 -2.66 -4.79 -10.85
C LEU A 17 -3.20 -3.43 -10.44
N HIS A 18 -2.37 -2.57 -9.85
CA HIS A 18 -2.76 -1.20 -9.53
C HIS A 18 -3.11 -0.40 -10.80
N ARG A 19 -2.40 -0.62 -11.91
CA ARG A 19 -2.68 0.04 -13.19
C ARG A 19 -3.96 -0.49 -13.82
N ASP A 20 -4.15 -1.81 -13.84
CA ASP A 20 -5.31 -2.47 -14.42
C ASP A 20 -6.58 -2.04 -13.67
N PHE A 21 -6.56 -2.09 -12.33
CA PHE A 21 -7.64 -1.55 -11.50
C PHE A 21 -7.94 -0.08 -11.81
N SER A 22 -6.91 0.75 -11.94
CA SER A 22 -7.11 2.16 -12.30
C SER A 22 -7.70 2.32 -13.70
N GLY A 23 -7.28 1.51 -14.68
CA GLY A 23 -7.84 1.48 -16.03
C GLY A 23 -9.32 1.14 -16.01
N ASP A 24 -9.66 0.02 -15.40
CA ASP A 24 -11.01 -0.57 -15.46
C ASP A 24 -12.06 0.28 -14.74
N TYR A 25 -11.68 1.05 -13.72
CA TYR A 25 -12.63 1.82 -12.93
C TYR A 25 -12.56 3.35 -13.11
N PHE A 26 -11.39 3.92 -13.42
CA PHE A 26 -11.26 5.38 -13.55
C PHE A 26 -11.25 5.84 -15.00
N GLU A 27 -10.67 5.06 -15.92
CA GLU A 27 -10.65 5.43 -17.34
C GLU A 27 -12.00 5.13 -18.03
N THR A 28 -12.78 4.20 -17.46
CA THR A 28 -14.14 3.87 -17.90
C THR A 28 -15.22 4.78 -17.32
N GLY A 29 -14.86 5.61 -16.33
CA GLY A 29 -15.78 6.54 -15.65
C GLY A 29 -16.66 5.92 -14.56
N VAL A 30 -16.42 4.66 -14.15
CA VAL A 30 -17.14 4.03 -13.03
C VAL A 30 -16.86 4.76 -11.70
N ILE A 31 -15.62 5.22 -11.50
CA ILE A 31 -15.22 6.10 -10.41
C ILE A 31 -14.71 7.43 -10.99
N GLU A 32 -15.23 8.53 -10.46
CA GLU A 32 -14.77 9.87 -10.80
C GLU A 32 -13.28 10.07 -10.44
N LYS A 33 -12.50 10.68 -11.34
CA LYS A 33 -11.11 11.06 -11.05
C LYS A 33 -11.04 12.32 -10.19
N ILE A 34 -10.75 12.16 -8.91
CA ILE A 34 -10.48 13.27 -7.98
C ILE A 34 -8.98 13.37 -7.71
N ASN A 35 -8.43 14.57 -7.80
CA ASN A 35 -7.00 14.80 -7.54
C ASN A 35 -6.68 14.69 -6.03
N LEU A 36 -6.11 13.55 -5.63
CA LEU A 36 -5.74 13.22 -4.24
C LEU A 36 -4.47 13.96 -3.75
N SER A 37 -3.87 14.84 -4.56
CA SER A 37 -2.84 15.77 -4.09
C SER A 37 -3.43 16.95 -3.29
N ARG A 38 -4.77 17.02 -3.17
CA ARG A 38 -5.48 17.97 -2.32
C ARG A 38 -5.63 17.44 -0.90
N THR A 39 -5.92 18.35 0.03
CA THR A 39 -6.18 18.03 1.45
C THR A 39 -7.59 17.45 1.62
N ILE A 40 -7.85 16.83 2.77
CA ILE A 40 -9.12 16.12 3.02
C ILE A 40 -10.36 17.03 2.92
N GLN A 41 -10.20 18.34 3.18
CA GLN A 41 -11.27 19.33 3.04
C GLN A 41 -11.82 19.44 1.61
N HIS A 42 -11.03 19.05 0.59
CA HIS A 42 -11.40 19.11 -0.82
C HIS A 42 -11.74 17.75 -1.43
N ILE A 43 -11.63 16.67 -0.65
CA ILE A 43 -11.88 15.32 -1.14
C ILE A 43 -13.16 14.80 -0.46
N PRO A 44 -14.25 14.55 -1.23
CA PRO A 44 -15.45 13.96 -0.68
C PRO A 44 -15.14 12.63 0.01
N VAL A 45 -15.53 12.48 1.26
CA VAL A 45 -15.32 11.21 2.00
C VAL A 45 -16.01 10.03 1.29
N ALA A 46 -17.16 10.28 0.66
CA ALA A 46 -17.87 9.31 -0.17
C ALA A 46 -17.00 8.76 -1.33
N HIS A 47 -16.14 9.59 -1.93
CA HIS A 47 -15.20 9.15 -2.96
C HIS A 47 -14.19 8.12 -2.41
N ILE A 48 -13.67 8.36 -1.20
CA ILE A 48 -12.74 7.44 -0.52
C ILE A 48 -13.43 6.10 -0.25
N TYR A 49 -14.68 6.12 0.21
CA TYR A 49 -15.44 4.91 0.49
C TYR A 49 -15.77 4.13 -0.79
N GLN A 50 -16.20 4.82 -1.85
CA GLN A 50 -16.48 4.19 -3.13
C GLN A 50 -15.22 3.54 -3.71
N TYR A 51 -14.08 4.23 -3.66
CA TYR A 51 -12.79 3.67 -4.05
C TYR A 51 -12.49 2.40 -3.26
N ARG A 52 -12.54 2.48 -1.92
CA ARG A 52 -12.22 1.35 -1.03
C ARG A 52 -13.13 0.16 -1.29
N LEU A 53 -14.44 0.38 -1.44
CA LEU A 53 -15.41 -0.68 -1.67
C LEU A 53 -15.15 -1.35 -3.01
N THR A 54 -15.01 -0.58 -4.08
CA THR A 54 -14.74 -1.10 -5.43
C THR A 54 -13.46 -1.92 -5.46
N LEU A 55 -12.39 -1.42 -4.81
CA LEU A 55 -11.15 -2.16 -4.65
C LEU A 55 -11.34 -3.45 -3.84
N HIS A 56 -12.09 -3.40 -2.73
CA HIS A 56 -12.33 -4.57 -1.89
C HIS A 56 -13.07 -5.69 -2.63
N GLU A 57 -14.09 -5.35 -3.39
CA GLU A 57 -14.90 -6.32 -4.13
C GLU A 57 -14.11 -6.94 -5.30
N SER A 58 -13.27 -6.14 -5.98
CA SER A 58 -12.63 -6.58 -7.23
C SER A 58 -11.20 -7.11 -7.08
N ILE A 59 -10.47 -6.78 -6.01
CA ILE A 59 -9.03 -7.09 -5.91
C ILE A 59 -8.71 -8.58 -6.07
N ASN A 60 -9.60 -9.46 -5.63
CA ASN A 60 -9.39 -10.91 -5.72
C ASN A 60 -9.37 -11.40 -7.16
N ASP A 61 -10.16 -10.81 -8.05
CA ASP A 61 -10.21 -11.19 -9.47
C ASP A 61 -8.87 -10.89 -10.16
N TYR A 62 -8.28 -9.73 -9.83
CA TYR A 62 -6.93 -9.37 -10.26
C TYR A 62 -5.88 -10.33 -9.71
N LEU A 63 -5.94 -10.66 -8.42
CA LEU A 63 -4.97 -11.56 -7.78
C LEU A 63 -5.07 -13.01 -8.30
N MET A 64 -6.24 -13.48 -8.72
CA MET A 64 -6.41 -14.81 -9.31
C MET A 64 -5.66 -14.99 -10.64
N THR A 65 -5.45 -13.89 -11.37
CA THR A 65 -4.75 -13.89 -12.67
C THR A 65 -3.30 -13.42 -12.55
N ALA A 66 -2.85 -13.07 -11.34
CA ALA A 66 -1.52 -12.55 -11.10
C ALA A 66 -0.48 -13.68 -11.05
N ASP A 67 0.66 -13.44 -11.68
CA ASP A 67 1.79 -14.37 -11.67
C ASP A 67 2.70 -14.07 -10.47
N ILE A 68 2.30 -14.56 -9.28
CA ILE A 68 3.00 -14.30 -8.02
C ILE A 68 3.42 -15.63 -7.38
N GLU A 69 4.72 -15.93 -7.42
CA GLU A 69 5.26 -17.15 -6.81
C GLU A 69 5.48 -17.06 -5.29
N ILE A 70 5.80 -15.87 -4.78
CA ILE A 70 6.13 -15.69 -3.36
C ILE A 70 4.86 -15.70 -2.52
N LYS A 71 4.90 -16.36 -1.36
CA LYS A 71 3.82 -16.28 -0.37
C LYS A 71 3.71 -14.85 0.16
N TYR A 72 2.53 -14.26 0.03
CA TYR A 72 2.21 -12.93 0.54
C TYR A 72 0.87 -12.94 1.29
N PHE A 73 0.64 -11.88 2.06
CA PHE A 73 -0.62 -11.59 2.71
C PHE A 73 -1.06 -10.21 2.30
N TYR A 74 -2.35 -10.00 2.01
CA TYR A 74 -2.83 -8.68 1.66
C TYR A 74 -4.05 -8.28 2.48
N ARG A 75 -4.37 -7.00 2.44
CA ARG A 75 -5.64 -6.45 2.91
C ARG A 75 -6.02 -5.22 2.12
N VAL A 76 -7.32 -5.00 2.02
CA VAL A 76 -7.88 -3.68 1.75
C VAL A 76 -8.24 -3.04 3.08
N LYS A 77 -7.87 -1.77 3.25
CA LYS A 77 -8.06 -1.03 4.49
C LYS A 77 -9.54 -1.00 4.88
N THR A 78 -9.83 -1.19 6.16
CA THR A 78 -11.20 -1.15 6.67
C THR A 78 -11.73 0.27 6.70
N ARG A 79 -13.05 0.42 6.69
CA ARG A 79 -13.69 1.74 6.76
C ARG A 79 -13.36 2.44 8.08
N GLU A 80 -13.39 1.73 9.18
CA GLU A 80 -13.10 2.23 10.53
C GLU A 80 -11.68 2.78 10.61
N SER A 81 -10.71 2.09 9.99
CA SER A 81 -9.32 2.59 9.94
C SER A 81 -9.16 3.80 9.01
N ILE A 82 -10.02 3.95 8.00
CA ILE A 82 -10.07 5.15 7.15
C ILE A 82 -10.69 6.31 7.93
N ASP A 83 -11.77 6.07 8.66
CA ASP A 83 -12.47 7.08 9.46
C ASP A 83 -11.58 7.63 10.58
N ASP A 84 -10.87 6.77 11.29
CA ASP A 84 -9.86 7.19 12.27
C ASP A 84 -8.75 8.04 11.63
N LYS A 85 -8.28 7.68 10.42
CA LYS A 85 -7.31 8.52 9.71
C LYS A 85 -7.92 9.86 9.31
N ILE A 86 -9.12 9.88 8.73
CA ILE A 86 -9.81 11.12 8.35
C ILE A 86 -9.95 12.03 9.57
N ALA A 87 -10.43 11.50 10.71
CA ALA A 87 -10.57 12.27 11.94
C ALA A 87 -9.22 12.87 12.38
N ARG A 88 -8.17 12.04 12.49
CA ARG A 88 -6.84 12.48 12.91
C ARG A 88 -6.18 13.50 12.00
N PHE A 89 -6.41 13.43 10.68
CA PHE A 89 -5.81 14.36 9.72
C PHE A 89 -6.68 15.60 9.47
N SER A 90 -7.99 15.53 9.71
CA SER A 90 -8.88 16.68 9.60
C SER A 90 -8.66 17.69 10.73
N THR A 91 -8.20 17.23 11.91
CA THR A 91 -7.97 18.09 13.08
C THR A 91 -6.54 18.66 13.17
N ARG A 92 -5.65 18.32 12.24
CA ARG A 92 -4.28 18.88 12.24
C ARG A 92 -4.27 20.30 11.68
N GLU A 93 -3.45 21.15 12.28
CA GLU A 93 -3.14 22.48 11.73
C GLU A 93 -2.43 22.34 10.37
N ASP A 94 -1.42 21.46 10.30
CA ASP A 94 -0.76 21.10 9.06
C ASP A 94 -1.60 20.11 8.25
N GLN A 95 -2.27 20.62 7.22
CA GLN A 95 -3.07 19.84 6.30
C GLN A 95 -2.19 19.20 5.21
N TYR A 96 -2.19 17.87 5.17
CA TYR A 96 -1.43 17.11 4.17
C TYR A 96 -2.32 16.60 3.04
N PRO A 97 -1.76 16.45 1.82
CA PRO A 97 -2.44 15.76 0.72
C PRO A 97 -2.95 14.37 1.13
N VAL A 98 -4.15 14.02 0.66
CA VAL A 98 -4.80 12.74 0.97
C VAL A 98 -3.93 11.55 0.57
N ASN A 99 -3.30 11.60 -0.60
CA ASN A 99 -2.40 10.55 -1.08
C ASN A 99 -1.07 10.41 -0.30
N ASN A 100 -0.80 11.28 0.69
CA ASN A 100 0.37 11.15 1.54
C ASN A 100 0.05 10.36 2.82
N TRP A 101 -1.12 10.55 3.41
CA TRP A 101 -1.49 9.87 4.65
C TRP A 101 -2.39 8.65 4.44
N LEU A 102 -3.13 8.57 3.33
CA LEU A 102 -3.86 7.37 2.91
C LEU A 102 -3.09 6.67 1.78
N ASN A 103 -1.89 6.23 2.10
CA ASN A 103 -0.95 5.56 1.20
C ASN A 103 -0.94 4.02 1.33
N ASP A 104 -1.83 3.48 2.17
CA ASP A 104 -1.94 2.06 2.50
C ASP A 104 -3.39 1.55 2.32
N ILE A 105 -4.11 2.04 1.29
CA ILE A 105 -5.50 1.61 1.03
C ILE A 105 -5.55 0.12 0.66
N PHE A 106 -4.59 -0.32 -0.15
CA PHE A 106 -4.20 -1.71 -0.34
C PHE A 106 -2.83 -1.89 0.31
N GLY A 107 -2.68 -2.96 1.08
CA GLY A 107 -1.42 -3.33 1.70
C GLY A 107 -1.13 -4.80 1.48
N ALA A 108 0.01 -5.11 0.85
CA ALA A 108 0.57 -6.45 0.77
C ALA A 108 1.73 -6.60 1.77
N ARG A 109 2.01 -7.84 2.17
CA ARG A 109 3.09 -8.18 3.09
C ARG A 109 3.78 -9.46 2.67
N ILE A 110 5.10 -9.46 2.73
CA ILE A 110 5.91 -10.67 2.59
C ILE A 110 6.87 -10.79 3.78
N ILE A 111 7.31 -12.01 4.01
CA ILE A 111 8.31 -12.35 5.03
C ILE A 111 9.57 -12.81 4.31
N LEU A 112 10.70 -12.23 4.69
CA LEU A 112 12.04 -12.56 4.19
C LEU A 112 13.01 -12.67 5.38
N THR A 113 14.22 -13.12 5.13
CA THR A 113 15.33 -13.04 6.09
C THR A 113 16.02 -11.68 6.04
N ALA A 114 16.72 -11.29 7.10
CA ALA A 114 17.55 -10.08 7.14
C ALA A 114 18.48 -9.93 5.92
N GLY A 115 19.11 -11.04 5.51
CA GLY A 115 20.04 -11.06 4.37
C GLY A 115 19.34 -10.74 3.04
N GLU A 116 18.20 -11.38 2.79
CA GLU A 116 17.38 -11.11 1.60
C GLU A 116 16.86 -9.66 1.61
N ILE A 117 16.39 -9.14 2.76
CA ILE A 117 15.94 -7.74 2.87
C ILE A 117 17.06 -6.77 2.52
N LYS A 118 18.28 -7.02 3.01
CA LYS A 118 19.44 -6.20 2.68
C LYS A 118 19.71 -6.21 1.17
N SER A 119 19.71 -7.38 0.54
CA SER A 119 19.88 -7.48 -0.92
C SER A 119 18.78 -6.76 -1.69
N ILE A 120 17.53 -6.79 -1.22
CA ILE A 120 16.43 -6.03 -1.81
C ILE A 120 16.66 -4.52 -1.65
N MET A 121 17.07 -4.06 -0.46
CA MET A 121 17.36 -2.64 -0.22
C MET A 121 18.45 -2.11 -1.16
N ASP A 122 19.49 -2.89 -1.44
CA ASP A 122 20.57 -2.53 -2.36
C ASP A 122 20.07 -2.37 -3.83
N LEU A 123 18.92 -2.95 -4.18
CA LEU A 123 18.33 -2.92 -5.52
C LEU A 123 17.12 -1.97 -5.66
N LEU A 124 16.58 -1.48 -4.55
CA LEU A 124 15.32 -0.72 -4.54
C LEU A 124 15.44 0.64 -5.22
N ASP A 125 16.59 1.28 -5.18
CA ASP A 125 16.82 2.54 -5.89
C ASP A 125 16.73 2.35 -7.41
N ASP A 126 17.36 1.29 -7.94
CA ASP A 126 17.25 0.93 -9.36
C ASP A 126 15.80 0.56 -9.73
N TRP A 127 15.11 -0.17 -8.85
CA TRP A 127 13.73 -0.58 -9.07
C TRP A 127 12.76 0.60 -8.97
N GLN A 128 13.05 1.62 -8.16
CA GLN A 128 12.19 2.78 -8.02
C GLN A 128 12.00 3.47 -9.38
N ASP A 129 13.08 3.63 -10.15
CA ASP A 129 13.01 4.20 -11.49
C ASP A 129 12.45 3.19 -12.50
N ALA A 130 12.99 1.97 -12.54
CA ALA A 130 12.61 0.96 -13.54
C ALA A 130 11.14 0.52 -13.43
N LEU A 131 10.62 0.38 -12.20
CA LEU A 131 9.25 -0.05 -11.91
C LEU A 131 8.33 1.12 -11.52
N SER A 132 8.81 2.36 -11.58
CA SER A 132 8.02 3.57 -11.28
C SER A 132 7.37 3.55 -9.89
N LEU A 133 8.13 3.13 -8.88
CA LEU A 133 7.70 3.15 -7.48
C LEU A 133 7.58 4.60 -6.99
N LYS A 134 6.72 4.84 -5.99
CA LYS A 134 6.53 6.18 -5.41
C LYS A 134 7.73 6.55 -4.52
N ASN A 135 8.08 5.67 -3.60
CA ASN A 135 9.19 5.78 -2.66
C ASN A 135 9.31 4.45 -1.90
N TRP A 136 10.42 4.25 -1.20
CA TRP A 136 10.61 3.19 -0.21
C TRP A 136 11.34 3.72 1.03
N TYR A 137 11.16 3.09 2.18
CA TYR A 137 11.99 3.36 3.36
C TYR A 137 11.96 2.21 4.36
N LEU A 138 13.05 2.04 5.09
CA LEU A 138 13.10 1.16 6.26
C LEU A 138 12.49 1.88 7.45
N ARG A 139 11.41 1.33 8.00
CA ARG A 139 10.83 1.80 9.25
C ARG A 139 11.42 1.01 10.38
N ASP A 140 12.19 1.68 11.23
CA ASP A 140 12.75 1.12 12.46
C ASP A 140 12.28 1.97 13.64
N LYS A 141 11.40 1.41 14.47
CA LYS A 141 10.87 2.04 15.68
C LYS A 141 10.86 1.00 16.80
N GLU A 142 10.79 1.48 18.03
CA GLU A 142 10.68 0.59 19.19
C GLU A 142 9.51 -0.39 19.01
N GLY A 143 9.82 -1.68 18.96
CA GLY A 143 8.84 -2.74 18.76
C GLY A 143 8.27 -2.88 17.35
N TYR A 144 8.85 -2.26 16.32
CA TYR A 144 8.44 -2.47 14.93
C TYR A 144 9.58 -2.22 13.94
N ARG A 145 9.87 -3.21 13.10
CA ARG A 145 10.83 -3.08 11.99
C ARG A 145 10.26 -3.66 10.71
N GLY A 146 10.32 -2.89 9.63
CA GLY A 146 9.87 -3.35 8.32
C GLY A 146 10.26 -2.40 7.20
N LEU A 147 10.55 -2.95 6.04
CA LEU A 147 10.79 -2.18 4.81
C LEU A 147 9.44 -1.91 4.13
N HIS A 148 9.17 -0.64 3.82
CA HIS A 148 7.94 -0.19 3.17
C HIS A 148 8.25 0.26 1.75
N VAL A 149 7.52 -0.26 0.77
CA VAL A 149 7.60 0.12 -0.64
C VAL A 149 6.23 0.62 -1.08
N TYR A 150 6.16 1.81 -1.69
CA TYR A 150 4.91 2.44 -2.08
C TYR A 150 4.76 2.52 -3.60
N PHE A 151 3.53 2.30 -4.06
CA PHE A 151 3.14 2.30 -5.47
C PHE A 151 2.16 3.44 -5.71
N LYS A 152 2.29 4.16 -6.83
CA LYS A 152 1.35 5.23 -7.18
C LYS A 152 1.04 5.30 -8.68
N ASN A 153 1.70 4.48 -9.52
CA ASN A 153 1.57 4.53 -10.98
C ASN A 153 1.67 5.97 -11.55
N LYS A 154 2.52 6.82 -10.94
CA LYS A 154 2.75 8.23 -11.32
C LYS A 154 1.47 9.09 -11.43
N SER A 155 0.35 8.70 -10.81
CA SER A 155 -0.94 9.41 -10.89
C SER A 155 -1.34 10.01 -9.53
N ASN A 156 -1.91 11.21 -9.55
CA ASN A 156 -2.51 11.80 -8.35
C ASN A 156 -4.00 11.42 -8.17
N PHE A 157 -4.59 10.68 -9.10
CA PHE A 157 -6.00 10.30 -9.07
C PHE A 157 -6.24 8.96 -8.37
N TYR A 158 -5.17 8.21 -8.10
CA TYR A 158 -5.24 6.86 -7.52
C TYR A 158 -4.56 6.84 -6.15
N PHE A 159 -5.18 6.17 -5.19
CA PHE A 159 -4.60 6.04 -3.86
C PHE A 159 -3.36 5.14 -3.93
N PRO A 160 -2.26 5.51 -3.27
CA PRO A 160 -1.09 4.64 -3.26
C PRO A 160 -1.36 3.29 -2.60
N TRP A 161 -0.68 2.27 -3.09
CA TRP A 161 -0.62 0.94 -2.49
C TRP A 161 0.70 0.76 -1.74
N GLU A 162 0.75 -0.17 -0.81
CA GLU A 162 1.92 -0.43 0.03
C GLU A 162 2.30 -1.92 -0.01
N LEU A 163 3.58 -2.23 -0.12
CA LEU A 163 4.17 -3.52 0.20
C LEU A 163 5.04 -3.36 1.45
N GLN A 164 4.81 -4.21 2.46
CA GLN A 164 5.66 -4.31 3.64
C GLN A 164 6.48 -5.60 3.58
N ILE A 165 7.77 -5.49 3.78
CA ILE A 165 8.70 -6.63 3.83
C ILE A 165 9.21 -6.71 5.25
N TRP A 166 8.89 -7.81 5.93
CA TRP A 166 9.25 -8.05 7.32
C TRP A 166 10.31 -9.14 7.43
N ASP A 167 11.18 -9.00 8.42
CA ASP A 167 12.08 -10.07 8.83
C ASP A 167 11.28 -11.18 9.51
N ILE A 168 11.68 -12.43 9.27
CA ILE A 168 11.12 -13.61 9.93
C ILE A 168 11.25 -13.51 11.46
N GLU A 169 12.34 -12.93 11.96
CA GLU A 169 12.56 -12.74 13.39
C GLU A 169 11.66 -11.66 14.00
N ASP A 170 11.17 -10.73 13.16
CA ASP A 170 10.36 -9.59 13.60
C ASP A 170 8.85 -9.83 13.53
N ILE A 171 8.39 -10.97 12.99
CA ILE A 171 6.96 -11.24 12.74
C ILE A 171 6.11 -11.02 13.99
N GLN A 172 6.43 -11.70 15.09
CA GLN A 172 5.61 -11.69 16.29
C GLN A 172 5.51 -10.29 16.89
N ARG A 173 6.66 -9.62 17.00
CA ARG A 173 6.77 -8.24 17.47
C ARG A 173 6.00 -7.26 16.59
N ASN A 174 6.07 -7.42 15.27
CA ASN A 174 5.32 -6.61 14.31
C ASN A 174 3.81 -6.84 14.39
N ILE A 175 3.37 -8.09 14.64
CA ILE A 175 1.96 -8.42 14.85
C ILE A 175 1.45 -7.75 16.14
N GLU A 176 2.14 -7.92 17.26
CA GLU A 176 1.75 -7.33 18.55
C GLU A 176 1.67 -5.80 18.48
N ASN A 177 2.64 -5.17 17.82
CA ASN A 177 2.61 -3.73 17.56
C ASN A 177 1.40 -3.34 16.70
N HIS A 178 1.14 -4.09 15.62
CA HIS A 178 0.00 -3.86 14.74
C HIS A 178 -1.33 -3.97 15.50
N GLU A 179 -1.47 -4.95 16.39
CA GLU A 179 -2.65 -5.13 17.24
C GLU A 179 -2.82 -3.95 18.21
N LYS A 180 -1.78 -3.61 18.96
CA LYS A 180 -1.78 -2.54 19.97
C LYS A 180 -2.17 -1.17 19.40
N PHE A 181 -1.80 -0.88 18.14
CA PHE A 181 -2.02 0.45 17.55
C PHE A 181 -3.15 0.51 16.51
N LYS A 182 -3.59 -0.62 15.94
CA LYS A 182 -4.64 -0.61 14.90
C LYS A 182 -5.93 -1.34 15.29
N ARG A 183 -5.96 -2.09 16.40
CA ARG A 183 -7.18 -2.79 16.85
C ARG A 183 -7.90 -2.13 18.03
N ASN A 184 -7.43 -1.00 18.55
CA ASN A 184 -8.13 -0.28 19.64
C ASN A 184 -9.50 0.29 19.22
N PHE A 185 -9.90 0.15 17.96
CA PHE A 185 -11.20 0.57 17.42
C PHE A 185 -12.13 -0.62 17.12
N MET A 186 -11.70 -1.86 17.34
CA MET A 186 -12.54 -3.07 17.34
C MET A 186 -12.95 -3.40 18.77
#